data_AF-A0A8J5MX57-F1
#
_entry.id   AF-A0A8J5MX57-F1
#
_cell.length_a   1.000
_cell.length_b   1.000
_cell.length_c   1.000
_cell.angle_alpha   90.00
_cell.angle_beta   90.00
_cell.angle_gamma   90.00
#
_symmetry.space_group_name_H-M   'P 1'
#
loop_
_entity.id
_entity.type
_entity.pdbx_description
1 polymer ?
#
loop_
_entity_poly.entity_id
_entity_poly.type
_entity_poly.pdbx_seq_one_letter_code
_entity_poly.pdbx_strand_id
1 'polypeptide(L)' 'MEKLWLMGILEDLLELLGDYLRGRALRTVVNGQTSQEYPMGASVLQGPVLGLIHWNIFINDLLQQRPQL' A
#
# COMPACT_ATOMS: atom_id res chain seq x y z
N MET A 1 -9.70 1.91 -2.25
CA MET A 1 -10.53 1.46 -1.11
C MET A 1 -11.59 0.47 -1.55
N GLU A 2 -12.32 0.74 -2.64
CA GLU A 2 -13.32 -0.17 -3.22
C GLU A 2 -12.86 -1.64 -3.33
N LYS A 3 -11.65 -1.89 -3.85
CA LYS A 3 -11.10 -3.25 -3.95
C LYS A 3 -10.97 -3.98 -2.61
N LEU A 4 -10.57 -3.28 -1.55
CA LEU A 4 -10.44 -3.84 -0.21
C LEU A 4 -11.82 -4.20 0.36
N TRP A 5 -12.81 -3.34 0.12
CA TRP A 5 -14.20 -3.61 0.48
C TRP A 5 -14.76 -4.84 -0.26
N LEU A 6 -14.50 -4.97 -1.57
CA LEU A 6 -14.90 -6.13 -2.37
C LEU A 6 -14.23 -7.45 -1.90
N MET A 7 -13.09 -7.36 -1.20
CA MET A 7 -12.42 -8.51 -0.57
C MET A 7 -12.99 -8.86 0.82
N GLY A 8 -14.04 -8.17 1.27
CA GLY A 8 -14.71 -8.43 2.55
C GLY A 8 -14.09 -7.69 3.73
N ILE A 9 -13.24 -6.68 3.50
CA ILE A 9 -12.72 -5.82 4.58
C ILE A 9 -13.82 -4.85 5.02
N LEU A 10 -14.17 -4.94 6.31
CA LEU A 10 -15.25 -4.19 6.95
C LEU A 10 -14.82 -2.78 7.37
N GLU A 11 -15.80 -1.91 7.64
CA GLU A 11 -15.66 -0.45 7.78
C GLU A 11 -14.49 0.01 8.66
N ASP A 12 -14.39 -0.44 9.92
CA ASP A 12 -13.34 0.03 10.83
C ASP A 12 -11.92 -0.32 10.34
N LEU A 13 -11.75 -1.53 9.80
CA LEU A 13 -10.46 -1.94 9.24
C LEU A 13 -10.17 -1.23 7.91
N LEU A 14 -11.22 -0.96 7.13
CA LEU A 14 -11.10 -0.21 5.89
C LEU A 14 -10.68 1.24 6.16
N GLU A 15 -11.23 1.88 7.19
CA GLU A 15 -10.84 3.23 7.62
C GLU A 15 -9.39 3.26 8.10
N LEU A 16 -9.00 2.32 8.96
CA LEU A 16 -7.62 2.17 9.45
C LEU A 16 -6.62 2.00 8.29
N LEU A 17 -6.96 1.16 7.30
CA LEU A 17 -6.14 0.99 6.11
C LEU A 17 -6.13 2.25 5.24
N GLY A 18 -7.26 2.96 5.13
CA GLY A 18 -7.35 4.23 4.42
C GLY A 18 -6.40 5.28 5.00
N ASP A 19 -6.41 5.44 6.31
CA ASP A 19 -5.53 6.36 7.03
C ASP A 19 -4.06 5.93 6.94
N TYR A 20 -3.79 4.63 7.05
CA TYR A 20 -2.45 4.08 6.85
C TYR A 20 -1.89 4.38 5.44
N LEU A 21 -2.75 4.41 4.42
CA LEU A 21 -2.34 4.64 3.04
C LEU A 21 -2.30 6.13 2.66
N ARG A 22 -3.00 7.01 3.38
CA ARG A 22 -3.13 8.44 3.08
C ARG A 22 -1.98 9.25 3.70
N GLY A 23 -1.58 10.34 3.05
CA GLY A 23 -0.67 11.33 3.65
C GLY A 23 0.74 10.84 3.96
N ARG A 24 1.16 9.70 3.38
CA ARG A 24 2.45 9.10 3.69
C ARG A 24 3.59 9.95 3.14
N ALA A 25 4.60 10.16 3.97
CA ALA A 25 5.90 10.68 3.57
C ALA A 25 6.99 9.67 3.91
N LEU A 26 7.94 9.48 3.01
CA LEU A 26 9.13 8.68 3.24
C LEU A 26 10.24 9.54 3.79
N ARG A 27 10.98 8.98 4.74
CA ARG A 27 12.32 9.46 5.09
C ARG A 27 13.21 8.27 5.38
N THR A 28 14.49 8.39 5.09
CA THR A 28 15.49 7.37 5.42
C THR A 28 16.31 7.84 6.62
N VAL A 29 16.69 6.89 7.48
CA VAL A 29 17.60 7.14 8.59
C VAL A 29 18.83 6.27 8.41
N VAL A 30 20.00 6.89 8.28
CA VAL A 30 21.29 6.20 8.12
C VAL A 30 22.25 6.74 9.17
N ASN A 31 22.74 5.86 10.04
CA ASN A 31 23.66 6.23 11.13
C ASN A 31 23.14 7.41 11.99
N GLY A 32 21.82 7.44 12.24
CA GLY A 32 21.18 8.51 13.01
C GLY A 32 20.93 9.81 12.24
N GLN A 33 21.41 9.94 11.01
CA GLN A 33 21.08 11.07 10.14
C GLN A 33 19.79 10.78 9.38
N THR A 34 18.92 11.79 9.28
CA THR A 34 17.60 11.69 8.63
C THR A 34 17.61 12.42 7.30
N SER A 35 17.01 11.82 6.26
CA SER A 35 16.74 12.52 5.01
C SER A 35 15.58 13.50 5.17
N GLN A 36 15.42 14.41 4.21
CA GLN A 36 14.18 15.16 4.05
C GLN A 36 13.00 14.21 3.79
N GLU A 37 11.81 14.65 4.19
CA GLU A 37 10.57 13.94 3.97
C GLU A 37 10.13 14.08 2.51
N TYR A 38 9.79 12.97 1.87
CA TYR A 38 9.30 12.93 0.50
C TYR A 38 7.85 12.41 0.47
N PRO A 39 6.86 13.23 0.10
CA PRO A 39 5.47 12.79 0.02
C PRO A 39 5.29 11.72 -1.06
N MET A 40 4.67 10.61 -0.71
CA MET A 40 4.37 9.52 -1.65
C MET A 40 2.93 9.55 -2.11
N GLY A 41 2.72 9.90 -3.38
CA GLY A 41 1.41 9.89 -4.03
C GLY A 41 0.93 8.50 -4.48
N ALA A 42 1.85 7.61 -4.87
CA ALA A 42 1.51 6.28 -5.34
C ALA A 42 2.67 5.31 -5.07
N SER A 43 2.46 4.38 -4.14
CA SER A 43 3.31 3.21 -3.94
C SER A 43 2.75 2.34 -2.82
N VAL A 44 3.24 1.11 -2.74
CA VAL A 44 3.19 0.29 -1.54
C VAL A 44 4.58 0.37 -0.92
N LEU A 45 4.67 0.83 0.34
CA LEU A 45 5.92 0.82 1.09
C LEU A 45 6.50 -0.60 1.08
N GLN A 46 7.75 -0.74 0.64
CA GLN A 46 8.49 -1.99 0.79
C GLN A 46 9.12 -2.02 2.19
N GLY A 47 8.91 -3.10 2.93
CA GLY A 47 9.44 -3.26 4.30
C GLY A 47 8.37 -3.44 5.39
N PRO A 48 7.24 -2.71 5.39
CA PRO A 48 6.14 -2.99 6.30
C PRO A 48 5.48 -4.33 5.99
N VAL A 49 5.04 -5.04 7.03
CA VAL A 49 4.31 -6.33 6.92
C VAL A 49 3.12 -6.24 5.97
N LEU A 50 2.42 -5.10 5.99
CA LEU A 50 1.27 -4.84 5.12
C LEU A 50 1.65 -4.62 3.65
N GLY A 51 2.91 -4.34 3.33
CA GLY A 51 3.34 -4.06 1.96
C GLY A 51 3.15 -5.25 1.02
N LEU A 52 3.49 -6.46 1.47
CA LEU A 52 3.31 -7.67 0.65
C LEU A 52 1.83 -7.99 0.41
N ILE A 53 0.97 -7.78 1.40
CA ILE A 53 -0.47 -7.99 1.28
C ILE A 53 -1.07 -6.99 0.28
N HIS A 54 -0.75 -5.70 0.41
CA HIS A 54 -1.23 -4.67 -0.53
C HIS A 54 -0.71 -4.91 -1.95
N TRP A 55 0.53 -5.40 -2.10
CA TRP A 55 1.09 -5.77 -3.39
C TRP A 55 0.33 -6.92 -4.05
N ASN A 56 0.08 -8.01 -3.32
CA ASN A 56 -0.69 -9.16 -3.81
C ASN A 56 -2.11 -8.77 -4.20
N ILE A 57 -2.76 -7.93 -3.39
CA ILE A 57 -4.07 -7.39 -3.70
C ILE A 57 -3.97 -6.64 -5.03
N PHE A 58 -3.05 -5.69 -5.19
CA PHE A 58 -2.93 -4.89 -6.42
C PHE A 58 -2.61 -5.73 -7.67
N ILE A 59 -1.62 -6.62 -7.60
CA ILE A 59 -1.18 -7.47 -8.72
C ILE A 59 -2.25 -8.46 -9.20
N ASN A 60 -3.18 -8.86 -8.33
CA ASN A 60 -4.24 -9.79 -8.71
C ASN A 60 -5.05 -9.33 -9.93
N ASP A 61 -5.27 -8.02 -10.10
CA ASP A 61 -6.01 -7.49 -11.27
C ASP A 61 -5.19 -7.66 -12.55
N LEU A 62 -3.87 -7.41 -12.47
CA LEU A 62 -2.96 -7.57 -13.60
C LEU A 62 -2.89 -9.03 -14.07
N LEU A 63 -2.99 -9.99 -13.14
CA LEU A 63 -3.02 -11.41 -13.47
C LEU A 63 -4.33 -11.83 -14.16
N GLN A 64 -5.45 -11.23 -13.77
CA GLN A 64 -6.76 -11.47 -14.40
C GLN A 64 -6.88 -10.84 -15.79
N GLN A 65 -6.11 -9.79 -16.08
CA GLN A 65 -6.09 -9.14 -17.39
C GLN A 65 -5.14 -9.80 -18.40
N ARG A 66 -4.48 -10.90 -18.05
CA ARG A 66 -3.58 -11.57 -19.00
C ARG A 66 -4.38 -12.22 -20.13
N PRO A 67 -4.01 -11.98 -21.41
CA PRO A 67 -4.52 -12.75 -22.53
C PRO A 67 -4.21 -14.23 -22.31
N GLN A 68 -5.20 -15.09 -22.52
CA GLN A 68 -5.00 -16.53 -22.56
C GLN A 68 -4.19 -16.84 -23.83
N LEU A 69 -2.91 -17.13 -23.68
CA LEU A 69 -2.07 -17.72 -24.73
C LEU A 69 -2.29 -19.23 -24.76
#